data_AF-A0A7H8KYE1-F1
#
_entry.id   AF-A0A7H8KYE1-F1
#
_cell.length_a   1.000
_cell.length_b   1.000
_cell.length_c   1.000
_cell.angle_alpha   90.00
_cell.angle_beta   90.00
_cell.angle_gamma   90.00
#
_symmetry.space_group_name_H-M   'P 1'
#
loop_
_entity.id
_entity.type
_entity.pdbx_description
1 polymer ?
#
loop_
_entity_poly.entity_id
_entity_poly.type
_entity_poly.pdbx_seq_one_letter_code
_entity_poly.pdbx_strand_id
1 'polypeptide(L)'
;MSHSIAVALPLAWLAWLVLTEWVPMFPLNDLKPGNLRLRLLAAAVNYPFPLAISAGIALNSHWSLVTALVLCGVVLTGHLLSWWIPYFGYSTAAQRELYQRDYARTLKVLPTEGHGVVPDVQHVVVGVLTLLMTAGTAAATMGA
;
A
#
# COMPACT_ATOMS: atom_id res chain seq x y z
N MET A 1 -8.61 10.10 -17.59
CA MET A 1 -8.88 8.72 -17.12
C MET A 1 -10.38 8.57 -16.92
N SER A 2 -11.00 7.45 -17.30
CA SER A 2 -12.45 7.32 -17.09
C SER A 2 -12.78 7.20 -15.60
N HIS A 3 -13.96 7.68 -15.20
CA HIS A 3 -14.42 7.66 -13.81
C HIS A 3 -14.43 6.23 -13.23
N SER A 4 -14.88 5.25 -14.01
CA SER A 4 -14.89 3.83 -13.61
C SER A 4 -13.48 3.28 -13.34
N ILE A 5 -12.47 3.72 -14.10
CA ILE A 5 -11.08 3.32 -13.84
C ILE A 5 -10.61 3.92 -12.51
N ALA A 6 -10.98 5.18 -12.19
CA ALA A 6 -10.63 5.81 -10.91
C ALA A 6 -11.19 5.05 -9.71
N VAL A 7 -12.44 4.58 -9.82
CA VAL A 7 -13.09 3.74 -8.80
C VAL A 7 -12.41 2.37 -8.68
N ALA A 8 -12.00 1.78 -9.80
CA ALA A 8 -11.42 0.43 -9.81
C ALA A 8 -10.00 0.36 -9.22
N LEU A 9 -9.21 1.43 -9.29
CA LEU A 9 -7.81 1.43 -8.83
C LEU A 9 -7.64 1.16 -7.33
N PRO A 10 -8.36 1.84 -6.40
CA PRO A 10 -8.33 1.48 -4.97
C PRO A 10 -8.76 0.02 -4.72
N LEU A 11 -9.72 -0.50 -5.49
CA LEU A 11 -10.18 -1.88 -5.34
C LEU A 11 -9.14 -2.89 -5.84
N ALA A 12 -8.40 -2.58 -6.89
CA ALA A 12 -7.26 -3.37 -7.34
C ALA A 12 -6.14 -3.36 -6.28
N TRP A 13 -5.89 -2.22 -5.65
CA TRP A 13 -4.98 -2.10 -4.51
C TRP A 13 -5.42 -2.95 -3.32
N LEU A 14 -6.71 -2.92 -2.97
CA LEU A 14 -7.28 -3.78 -1.93
C LEU A 14 -7.13 -5.27 -2.26
N ALA A 15 -7.47 -5.67 -3.50
CA ALA A 15 -7.35 -7.05 -3.94
C ALA A 15 -5.90 -7.55 -3.83
N TRP A 16 -4.92 -6.70 -4.14
CA TRP A 16 -3.51 -7.02 -3.96
C TRP A 16 -3.13 -7.22 -2.49
N LEU A 17 -3.61 -6.36 -1.57
CA LEU A 17 -3.39 -6.56 -0.14
C LEU A 17 -4.01 -7.87 0.35
N VAL A 18 -5.27 -8.14 0.00
CA VAL A 18 -5.96 -9.37 0.39
C VAL A 18 -5.19 -10.59 -0.11
N LEU A 19 -4.76 -10.58 -1.37
CA LEU A 19 -3.99 -11.68 -1.93
C LEU A 19 -2.69 -11.90 -1.15
N THR A 20 -1.95 -10.82 -0.87
CA THR A 20 -0.61 -10.89 -0.26
C THR A 20 -0.62 -11.14 1.25
N GLU A 21 -1.71 -10.85 1.96
CA GLU A 21 -1.83 -11.11 3.40
C GLU A 21 -2.39 -12.50 3.73
N TRP A 22 -3.16 -13.08 2.80
CA TRP A 22 -3.90 -14.32 3.05
C TRP A 22 -3.41 -15.53 2.26
N VAL A 23 -2.82 -15.33 1.08
CA VAL A 23 -2.33 -16.43 0.24
C VAL A 23 -0.82 -16.59 0.39
N PRO A 24 -0.31 -17.77 0.82
CA PRO A 24 1.13 -18.04 0.84
C PRO A 24 1.68 -18.04 -0.59
N MET A 25 2.58 -17.10 -0.87
CA MET A 25 3.14 -16.88 -2.20
C MET A 25 4.66 -16.71 -2.16
N PHE A 26 5.35 -17.42 -1.26
CA PHE A 26 6.82 -17.34 -1.17
C PHE A 26 7.46 -17.56 -2.57
N PRO A 27 8.42 -16.71 -3.00
CA PRO A 27 9.10 -15.67 -2.22
C PRO A 27 8.46 -14.27 -2.26
N LEU A 28 7.29 -14.08 -2.85
CA LEU A 28 6.64 -12.77 -2.92
C LEU A 28 6.22 -12.24 -1.55
N ASN A 29 5.78 -13.12 -0.64
CA ASN A 29 5.53 -12.85 0.77
C ASN A 29 6.09 -14.00 1.65
N ASP A 30 6.27 -13.76 2.94
CA ASP A 30 6.78 -14.76 3.90
C ASP A 30 5.76 -14.99 5.03
N LEU A 31 4.60 -15.49 4.64
CA LEU A 31 3.47 -15.72 5.53
C LEU A 31 3.72 -16.88 6.49
N LYS A 32 4.07 -16.58 7.74
CA LYS A 32 4.26 -17.59 8.79
C LYS A 32 2.92 -18.15 9.31
N PRO A 33 2.82 -19.46 9.57
CA PRO A 33 1.68 -20.06 10.27
C PRO A 33 1.48 -19.47 11.67
N GLY A 34 0.23 -19.41 12.15
CA GLY A 34 -0.09 -19.02 13.54
C GLY A 34 -0.31 -17.52 13.80
N ASN A 35 -0.22 -16.65 12.79
CA ASN A 35 -0.29 -15.19 12.98
C ASN A 35 -1.67 -14.55 12.66
N LEU A 36 -2.77 -15.30 12.82
CA LEU A 36 -4.11 -14.86 12.38
C LEU A 36 -4.54 -13.52 13.00
N ARG A 37 -4.31 -13.32 14.31
CA ARG A 37 -4.67 -12.07 14.99
C ARG A 37 -3.96 -10.86 14.40
N LEU A 38 -2.67 -10.98 14.09
CA LEU A 38 -1.91 -9.87 13.50
C LEU A 38 -2.38 -9.59 12.08
N ARG A 39 -2.71 -10.63 11.30
CA ARG A 39 -3.25 -10.48 9.94
C ARG A 39 -4.62 -9.80 9.95
N LEU A 40 -5.50 -10.19 10.86
CA LEU A 40 -6.80 -9.53 11.04
C LEU A 40 -6.64 -8.07 11.46
N LEU A 41 -5.68 -7.77 12.34
CA LEU A 41 -5.38 -6.40 12.72
C LEU A 41 -4.84 -5.58 11.54
N ALA A 42 -3.91 -6.14 10.76
CA ALA A 42 -3.39 -5.51 9.55
C ALA A 42 -4.52 -5.23 8.55
N ALA A 43 -5.38 -6.23 8.27
CA ALA A 43 -6.54 -6.07 7.41
C ALA A 43 -7.51 -4.98 7.92
N ALA A 44 -7.82 -4.98 9.23
CA ALA A 44 -8.71 -4.00 9.83
C ALA A 44 -8.16 -2.57 9.76
N VAL A 45 -6.83 -2.39 9.81
CA VAL A 45 -6.18 -1.09 9.65
C VAL A 45 -6.09 -0.67 8.19
N ASN A 46 -5.76 -1.59 7.28
CA ASN A 46 -5.43 -1.25 5.90
C ASN A 46 -6.64 -1.24 4.95
N TYR A 47 -7.61 -2.14 5.10
CA TYR A 47 -8.72 -2.31 4.14
C TYR A 47 -9.75 -1.17 4.13
N PRO A 48 -10.01 -0.46 5.25
CA PRO A 48 -10.94 0.67 5.21
C PRO A 48 -10.51 1.78 4.26
N PHE A 49 -9.20 2.03 4.09
CA PHE A 49 -8.69 3.10 3.23
C PHE A 49 -9.09 2.95 1.76
N PRO A 50 -8.74 1.86 1.04
CA PRO A 50 -9.12 1.71 -0.36
C PRO A 50 -10.64 1.65 -0.56
N LEU A 51 -11.39 1.08 0.39
CA LEU A 51 -12.86 1.08 0.35
C LEU A 51 -13.42 2.51 0.45
N ALA A 52 -12.94 3.30 1.40
CA ALA A 52 -13.35 4.69 1.58
C ALA A 52 -12.96 5.57 0.38
N ILE A 53 -11.76 5.39 -0.17
CA ILE A 53 -11.32 6.09 -1.38
C ILE A 53 -12.21 5.73 -2.56
N SER A 54 -12.43 4.43 -2.82
CA SER A 54 -13.31 3.96 -3.89
C SER A 54 -14.73 4.51 -3.75
N ALA A 55 -15.30 4.48 -2.55
CA ALA A 55 -16.63 5.01 -2.27
C ALA A 55 -16.68 6.54 -2.47
N GLY A 56 -15.66 7.26 -1.99
CA GLY A 56 -15.58 8.72 -2.14
C GLY A 56 -15.53 9.17 -3.60
N ILE A 57 -14.80 8.43 -4.44
CA ILE A 57 -14.79 8.65 -5.89
C ILE A 57 -16.16 8.33 -6.49
N ALA A 58 -16.74 7.17 -6.17
CA ALA A 58 -18.03 6.73 -6.73
C ALA A 58 -19.21 7.66 -6.38
N LEU A 59 -19.18 8.31 -5.22
CA LEU A 59 -20.18 9.32 -4.83
C LEU A 59 -20.08 10.60 -5.69
N ASN A 60 -18.92 10.87 -6.28
CA ASN A 60 -18.65 11.95 -7.23
C ASN A 60 -19.15 13.35 -6.78
N SER A 61 -19.12 13.63 -5.48
CA SER A 61 -19.36 14.95 -4.93
C SER A 61 -18.03 15.67 -4.69
N HIS A 62 -18.00 17.00 -4.77
CA HIS A 62 -16.76 17.77 -4.57
C HIS A 62 -16.05 17.39 -3.26
N TRP A 63 -16.77 17.40 -2.14
CA TRP A 63 -16.19 17.07 -0.84
C TRP A 63 -15.80 15.59 -0.71
N SER A 64 -16.55 14.64 -1.30
CA SER A 64 -16.15 13.23 -1.27
C SER A 64 -14.87 12.97 -2.07
N LEU A 65 -14.67 13.67 -3.18
CA LEU A 65 -13.46 13.61 -4.00
C LEU A 65 -12.25 14.24 -3.30
N VAL A 66 -12.43 15.39 -2.64
CA VAL A 66 -11.40 16.01 -1.81
C VAL A 66 -11.01 15.09 -0.66
N THR A 67 -11.97 14.51 0.06
CA THR A 67 -11.69 13.54 1.14
C THR A 67 -10.96 12.30 0.62
N ALA A 68 -11.40 11.73 -0.50
CA ALA A 68 -10.72 10.59 -1.12
C ALA A 68 -9.27 10.93 -1.50
N LEU A 69 -9.02 12.13 -2.02
CA LEU A 69 -7.67 12.59 -2.37
C LEU A 69 -6.78 12.77 -1.14
N VAL A 70 -7.32 13.32 -0.04
CA VAL A 70 -6.61 13.41 1.24
C VAL A 70 -6.24 12.03 1.76
N LEU A 71 -7.15 11.07 1.71
CA LEU A 71 -6.88 9.68 2.11
C LEU A 71 -5.80 9.04 1.23
N CYS A 72 -5.78 9.30 -0.08
CA CYS A 72 -4.69 8.88 -0.96
C CYS A 72 -3.34 9.44 -0.47
N GLY A 73 -3.30 10.72 -0.08
CA GLY A 73 -2.11 11.37 0.48
C GLY A 73 -1.62 10.71 1.77
N VAL A 74 -2.53 10.33 2.67
CA VAL A 74 -2.20 9.59 3.90
C VAL A 74 -1.58 8.22 3.57
N VAL A 75 -2.19 7.45 2.67
CA VAL A 75 -1.70 6.13 2.24
C VAL A 75 -0.33 6.23 1.58
N LEU A 76 -0.15 7.18 0.65
CA LEU A 76 1.12 7.42 -0.03
C LEU A 76 2.22 7.81 0.96
N THR A 77 1.92 8.72 1.89
CA THR A 77 2.87 9.14 2.92
C THR A 77 3.29 7.97 3.80
N GLY A 78 2.33 7.16 4.26
CA GLY A 78 2.61 5.95 5.04
C GLY A 78 3.48 4.96 4.28
N HIS A 79 3.22 4.76 2.98
CA HIS A 79 4.03 3.90 2.13
C HIS A 79 5.48 4.40 1.98
N LEU A 80 5.67 5.70 1.73
CA LEU A 80 6.99 6.32 1.63
C LEU A 80 7.77 6.19 2.94
N LEU A 81 7.14 6.49 4.08
CA LEU A 81 7.76 6.41 5.41
C LEU A 81 8.12 4.97 5.81
N SER A 82 7.36 3.99 5.33
CA SER A 82 7.57 2.58 5.69
C SER A 82 8.66 1.90 4.85
N TRP A 83 8.83 2.32 3.59
CA TRP A 83 9.63 1.56 2.62
C TRP A 83 10.71 2.38 1.94
N TRP A 84 10.38 3.56 1.42
CA TRP A 84 11.30 4.33 0.59
C TRP A 84 12.25 5.19 1.42
N ILE A 85 11.76 5.88 2.44
CA ILE A 85 12.61 6.67 3.34
C ILE A 85 13.63 5.78 4.10
N PRO A 86 13.22 4.62 4.66
CA PRO A 86 14.14 3.64 5.23
C PRO A 86 15.18 3.10 4.26
N TYR A 87 14.82 2.91 2.99
CA TYR A 87 15.74 2.46 1.94
C TYR A 87 16.90 3.43 1.74
N PHE A 88 16.64 4.74 1.78
CA PHE A 88 17.67 5.78 1.66
C PHE A 88 18.46 6.02 2.96
N GLY A 89 18.35 5.15 3.96
CA GLY A 89 19.17 5.16 5.17
C GLY A 89 18.49 5.72 6.42
N TYR A 90 17.30 6.30 6.31
CA TYR A 90 16.57 6.91 7.43
C TYR A 90 15.62 5.90 8.12
N SER A 91 16.17 4.77 8.58
CA SER A 91 15.40 3.72 9.26
C SER A 91 15.61 3.74 10.78
N THR A 92 14.54 3.50 11.53
CA THR A 92 14.60 3.24 12.97
C THR A 92 15.02 1.79 13.26
N ALA A 93 15.51 1.51 14.48
CA ALA A 93 15.84 0.15 14.90
C ALA A 93 14.62 -0.79 14.82
N ALA A 94 13.44 -0.31 15.26
CA ALA A 94 12.20 -1.06 15.20
C ALA A 94 11.78 -1.41 13.75
N GLN A 95 11.94 -0.49 12.80
CA GLN A 95 11.68 -0.77 11.39
C GLN A 95 12.62 -1.83 10.83
N ARG A 96 13.91 -1.76 11.17
CA ARG A 96 14.90 -2.77 10.75
C ARG A 96 14.59 -4.14 11.34
N GLU A 97 14.21 -4.21 12.61
CA GLU A 97 13.84 -5.47 13.26
C GLU A 97 12.59 -6.09 12.61
N LEU A 98 11.55 -5.28 12.38
CA LEU A 98 10.34 -5.72 11.67
C LEU A 98 10.67 -6.22 10.27
N TYR A 99 11.52 -5.49 9.54
CA TYR A 99 12.01 -5.87 8.23
C TYR A 99 12.74 -7.22 8.26
N GLN A 100 13.67 -7.42 9.19
CA GLN A 100 14.41 -8.67 9.31
C GLN A 100 13.50 -9.85 9.65
N ARG A 101 12.49 -9.62 10.50
CA ARG A 101 11.55 -10.66 10.92
C ARG A 101 10.63 -11.13 9.80
N ASP A 102 10.08 -10.21 9.03
CA ASP A 102 8.93 -10.47 8.16
C ASP A 102 9.22 -10.34 6.66
N TYR A 103 10.24 -9.56 6.30
CA TYR A 103 10.47 -9.16 4.91
C TYR A 103 11.88 -9.46 4.39
N ALA A 104 12.86 -9.79 5.23
CA ALA A 104 14.23 -10.02 4.74
C ALA A 104 14.36 -11.15 3.71
N ARG A 105 13.46 -12.16 3.77
CA ARG A 105 13.47 -13.33 2.87
C ARG A 105 12.59 -13.17 1.63
N THR A 106 11.85 -12.07 1.50
CA THR A 106 10.98 -11.85 0.34
C THR A 106 11.77 -11.37 -0.87
N LEU A 107 11.20 -11.53 -2.06
CA LEU A 107 11.84 -11.19 -3.33
C LEU A 107 12.16 -9.69 -3.45
N LYS A 108 13.43 -9.36 -3.68
CA LYS A 108 13.91 -7.98 -3.90
C LYS A 108 14.29 -7.77 -5.37
N VAL A 109 14.01 -6.56 -5.86
CA VAL A 109 14.45 -6.09 -7.19
C VAL A 109 15.44 -4.93 -7.11
N LEU A 110 15.56 -4.31 -5.93
CA LEU A 110 16.50 -3.24 -5.66
C LEU A 110 17.79 -3.79 -5.01
N PRO A 111 18.93 -3.10 -5.16
CA PRO A 111 20.17 -3.45 -4.45
C PRO A 111 19.95 -3.55 -2.94
N THR A 112 20.48 -4.62 -2.33
CA THR A 112 20.32 -4.90 -0.90
C THR A 112 21.55 -4.55 -0.07
N GLU A 113 22.73 -4.54 -0.67
CA GLU A 113 23.99 -4.27 0.02
C GLU A 113 24.02 -2.83 0.56
N GLY A 114 24.35 -2.67 1.83
CA GLY A 114 24.41 -1.35 2.49
C GLY A 114 23.05 -0.78 2.94
N HIS A 115 21.93 -1.48 2.71
CA HIS A 115 20.59 -0.99 3.05
C HIS A 115 19.99 -1.73 4.25
N GLY A 116 19.47 -0.97 5.24
CA GLY A 116 18.86 -1.55 6.45
C GLY A 116 17.43 -2.06 6.27
N VAL A 117 16.70 -1.49 5.30
CA VAL A 117 15.34 -1.87 4.90
C VAL A 117 15.27 -1.75 3.38
N VAL A 118 14.75 -2.76 2.69
CA VAL A 118 14.64 -2.75 1.22
C VAL A 118 13.22 -3.08 0.83
N PRO A 119 12.54 -2.23 0.03
CA PRO A 119 11.24 -2.56 -0.53
C PRO A 119 11.32 -3.87 -1.31
N ASP A 120 10.47 -4.83 -0.96
CA ASP A 120 10.30 -6.04 -1.75
C ASP A 120 9.32 -5.81 -2.91
N VAL A 121 9.24 -6.79 -3.81
CA VAL A 121 8.37 -6.70 -4.98
C VAL A 121 6.91 -6.44 -4.59
N GLN A 122 6.43 -7.06 -3.50
CA GLN A 122 5.08 -6.84 -3.00
C GLN A 122 4.83 -5.36 -2.69
N HIS A 123 5.76 -4.73 -1.96
CA HIS A 123 5.65 -3.33 -1.58
C HIS A 123 5.92 -2.38 -2.75
N VAL A 124 6.76 -2.75 -3.71
CA VAL A 124 6.90 -1.97 -4.96
C VAL A 124 5.57 -1.93 -5.73
N VAL A 125 4.86 -3.06 -5.83
CA VAL A 125 3.52 -3.11 -6.46
C VAL A 125 2.52 -2.26 -5.70
N VAL A 126 2.52 -2.31 -4.35
CA VAL A 126 1.71 -1.41 -3.50
C VAL A 126 2.02 0.05 -3.81
N GLY A 127 3.29 0.42 -3.96
CA GLY A 127 3.70 1.78 -4.31
C GLY A 127 3.17 2.24 -5.66
N VAL A 128 3.29 1.40 -6.70
CA VAL A 128 2.77 1.69 -8.04
C VAL A 128 1.26 1.85 -8.03
N LEU A 129 0.53 0.92 -7.40
CA LEU A 129 -0.93 1.01 -7.30
C LEU A 129 -1.37 2.23 -6.50
N THR A 130 -0.64 2.60 -5.44
CA THR A 130 -0.89 3.83 -4.66
C THR A 130 -0.73 5.08 -5.53
N LEU A 131 0.31 5.15 -6.37
CA LEU A 131 0.54 6.28 -7.28
C LEU A 131 -0.56 6.38 -8.35
N LEU A 132 -0.92 5.25 -8.97
CA LEU A 132 -2.00 5.21 -9.96
C LEU A 132 -3.33 5.62 -9.35
N MET A 133 -3.68 5.09 -8.17
CA MET A 133 -4.86 5.48 -7.42
C MET A 133 -4.85 6.97 -7.12
N THR A 134 -3.74 7.52 -6.61
CA THR A 134 -3.62 8.95 -6.26
C THR A 134 -3.80 9.83 -7.49
N ALA A 135 -3.10 9.53 -8.58
CA ALA A 135 -3.23 10.26 -9.84
C ALA A 135 -4.65 10.18 -10.40
N GLY A 136 -5.26 9.01 -10.27
CA GLY A 136 -6.63 8.76 -10.70
C GLY A 136 -7.66 9.57 -9.93
N THR A 137 -7.55 9.57 -8.60
CA THR A 137 -8.40 10.38 -7.71
C THR A 137 -8.19 11.86 -7.99
N ALA A 138 -6.94 12.33 -8.12
CA ALA A 138 -6.65 13.73 -8.42
C ALA A 138 -7.27 14.17 -9.76
N ALA A 139 -7.18 13.34 -10.79
CA ALA A 139 -7.81 13.62 -12.09
C ALA A 139 -9.34 13.69 -11.99
N ALA A 140 -9.98 12.84 -11.18
CA ALA A 140 -11.41 12.90 -10.93
C ALA A 140 -11.79 14.19 -10.16
N THR A 141 -11.01 14.57 -9.14
CA THR A 141 -11.24 15.79 -8.35
C THR A 141 -11.09 17.07 -9.18
N MET A 142 -10.12 17.13 -10.09
CA MET A 142 -9.93 18.32 -10.95
C MET A 142 -10.98 18.44 -12.07
N GLY A 143 -11.67 17.35 -12.39
CA GLY A 143 -12.70 17.32 -13.44
C GLY A 143 -14.14 17.50 -12.92
N ALA A 144 -14.33 17.62 -11.60
CA ALA A 144 -15.61 17.80 -10.93
C ALA A 144 -15.85 19.26 -10.55
#